data_AF-A0A417YB38-F1
#
_entry.id   AF-A0A417YB38-F1
#
_cell.length_a   1.000
_cell.length_b   1.000
_cell.length_c   1.000
_cell.angle_alpha   90.00
_cell.angle_beta   90.00
_cell.angle_gamma   90.00
#
_symmetry.space_group_name_H-M   'P 1'
#
loop_
_entity.id
_entity.type
_entity.pdbx_description
1 polymer ?
#
loop_
_entity_poly.entity_id
_entity_poly.type
_entity_poly.pdbx_seq_one_letter_code
_entity_poly.pdbx_strand_id
1 'polypeptide(L)' 'MAKNNNGKMSREQAGKKGGKATARNHDQEFYEEIGQKGGEATAKNHDQEFFEEIGEKGGNARARQRNNNNSNNS' A
#
# COMPACT_ATOMS: atom_id res chain seq x y z
N MET A 1 -19.06 -25.07 31.95
CA MET A 1 -18.99 -24.11 30.82
C MET A 1 -17.75 -24.43 30.00
N ALA A 2 -17.92 -25.00 28.79
CA ALA A 2 -16.80 -25.35 27.93
C ALA A 2 -16.21 -24.07 27.31
N LYS A 3 -14.93 -23.79 27.58
CA LYS A 3 -14.15 -22.73 26.91
C LYS A 3 -13.79 -23.22 25.51
N ASN A 4 -14.68 -22.98 24.54
CA ASN A 4 -14.36 -23.13 23.13
C ASN A 4 -13.56 -21.91 22.65
N ASN A 5 -12.29 -21.85 23.04
CA ASN A 5 -11.32 -20.96 22.39
C ASN A 5 -10.98 -21.56 21.02
N ASN A 6 -11.87 -21.33 20.05
CA ASN A 6 -11.69 -21.70 18.65
C ASN A 6 -10.35 -21.13 18.15
N GLY A 7 -9.36 -21.99 17.92
CA GLY A 7 -8.04 -21.68 17.36
C GLY A 7 -8.06 -21.21 15.90
N LYS A 8 -9.05 -20.39 15.52
CA LYS A 8 -9.14 -19.77 14.20
C LYS A 8 -8.17 -18.60 14.14
N MET A 9 -7.30 -18.66 13.15
CA MET A 9 -6.41 -17.57 12.78
C MET A 9 -7.22 -16.31 12.47
N SER A 10 -6.79 -15.15 12.97
CA SER A 10 -7.42 -13.86 12.65
C SER A 10 -7.21 -13.49 11.18
N ARG A 11 -8.04 -12.60 10.64
CA ARG A 11 -7.90 -12.09 9.26
C ARG A 11 -6.54 -11.44 9.03
N GLU A 12 -6.06 -10.67 9.99
CA GLU A 12 -4.75 -10.00 9.93
C GLU A 12 -3.61 -11.03 9.93
N GLN A 13 -3.74 -12.08 10.75
CA GLN A 13 -2.77 -13.16 10.82
C GLN A 13 -2.76 -13.96 9.50
N ALA A 14 -3.94 -14.23 8.93
CA ALA A 14 -4.08 -14.90 7.64
C ALA A 14 -3.48 -14.05 6.50
N GLY A 15 -3.78 -12.75 6.46
CA GLY A 15 -3.21 -11.82 5.48
C GLY A 15 -1.68 -11.74 5.59
N LYS A 16 -1.15 -11.62 6.80
CA LYS A 16 0.30 -11.63 7.05
C LYS A 16 0.95 -12.94 6.62
N LYS A 17 0.30 -14.09 6.88
CA LYS A 17 0.80 -15.41 6.45
C LYS A 17 0.79 -15.53 4.92
N GLY A 18 -0.29 -15.10 4.27
CA GLY A 18 -0.41 -15.08 2.80
C GLY A 18 0.67 -14.23 2.15
N GLY A 19 0.82 -12.98 2.58
CA GLY A 19 1.84 -12.07 2.03
C GLY A 19 3.27 -12.61 2.21
N LYS A 20 3.58 -13.23 3.36
CA LYS A 20 4.88 -13.88 3.57
C LYS A 20 5.11 -15.09 2.66
N ALA A 21 4.06 -15.85 2.33
CA ALA A 21 4.16 -16.97 1.41
C ALA A 21 4.41 -16.46 -0.02
N THR A 22 3.63 -15.48 -0.47
CA THR A 22 3.83 -14.82 -1.77
C THR A 22 5.23 -14.24 -1.90
N ALA A 23 5.72 -13.50 -0.90
CA ALA A 23 7.06 -12.90 -0.92
C ALA A 23 8.21 -13.90 -0.97
N ARG A 24 8.00 -15.17 -0.59
CA ARG A 24 9.01 -16.23 -0.68
C ARG A 24 9.02 -16.96 -2.02
N ASN A 25 7.87 -16.97 -2.71
CA ASN A 25 7.65 -17.79 -3.91
C ASN A 25 7.80 -16.99 -5.20
N HIS A 26 7.88 -15.67 -5.12
CA HIS A 26 7.90 -14.78 -6.27
C HIS A 26 9.10 -13.83 -6.22
N ASP A 27 9.57 -13.46 -7.39
CA ASP A 27 10.73 -12.62 -7.66
C ASP A 27 10.31 -11.22 -8.15
N GLN A 28 11.29 -10.43 -8.57
CA GLN A 28 11.09 -9.04 -8.97
C GLN A 28 10.14 -8.91 -10.17
N GLU A 29 10.31 -9.74 -11.20
CA GLU A 29 9.49 -9.71 -12.42
C GLU A 29 7.99 -9.86 -12.11
N PHE A 30 7.65 -10.75 -11.16
CA PHE A 30 6.27 -10.92 -10.72
C PHE A 30 5.66 -9.63 -10.17
N TYR A 31 6.40 -8.87 -9.34
CA TYR A 31 5.89 -7.62 -8.78
C TYR A 31 5.87 -6.48 -9.81
N GLU A 32 6.82 -6.47 -10.75
CA GLU A 32 6.83 -5.53 -11.87
C GLU A 32 5.60 -5.72 -12.76
N GLU A 33 5.27 -6.97 -13.12
CA GLU A 33 4.08 -7.29 -13.92
C GLU A 33 2.79 -6.86 -13.20
N ILE A 34 2.69 -7.11 -11.90
CA ILE A 34 1.54 -6.65 -11.09
C ILE A 34 1.46 -5.12 -11.05
N GLY A 35 2.60 -4.46 -10.86
CA GLY A 35 2.69 -3.00 -10.87
C GLY A 35 2.26 -2.40 -12.20
N GLN A 36 2.73 -2.96 -13.32
CA GLN A 36 2.36 -2.55 -14.66
C GLN A 36 0.86 -2.72 -14.90
N LYS A 37 0.29 -3.89 -14.59
CA LYS A 37 -1.14 -4.15 -14.73
C LYS A 37 -1.99 -3.16 -13.92
N GLY A 38 -1.57 -2.85 -12.69
CA GLY A 38 -2.24 -1.86 -11.85
C GLY A 38 -2.16 -0.44 -12.44
N GLY A 39 -1.00 -0.06 -12.96
CA GLY A 39 -0.79 1.23 -13.63
C GLY A 39 -1.63 1.36 -14.89
N GLU A 40 -1.65 0.35 -15.76
CA GLU A 40 -2.46 0.33 -16.98
C GLU A 40 -3.96 0.40 -16.66
N ALA A 41 -4.43 -0.35 -15.66
CA ALA A 41 -5.82 -0.28 -15.23
C ALA A 41 -6.20 1.10 -14.70
N THR A 42 -5.30 1.75 -13.95
CA THR A 42 -5.50 3.11 -13.45
C THR A 42 -5.55 4.10 -14.62
N ALA A 43 -4.59 4.04 -15.54
CA ALA A 43 -4.51 4.94 -16.70
C ALA A 43 -5.69 4.79 -17.66
N LYS A 44 -6.30 3.61 -17.77
CA LYS A 44 -7.50 3.38 -18.58
C LYS A 44 -8.78 3.99 -17.99
N ASN A 45 -8.83 4.16 -16.66
CA ASN A 45 -10.04 4.57 -15.95
C ASN A 45 -10.01 6.04 -15.48
N HIS A 46 -8.90 6.75 -15.68
CA HIS A 46 -8.69 8.09 -15.14
C HIS A 46 -8.06 9.03 -16.17
N ASP A 47 -8.50 10.29 -16.12
CA ASP A 47 -8.05 11.35 -17.02
C ASP A 47 -6.92 12.19 -16.39
N GLN A 48 -6.42 13.16 -17.15
CA GLN A 48 -5.32 14.04 -16.73
C GLN A 48 -5.55 14.72 -15.36
N GLU A 49 -6.78 15.21 -15.11
CA GLU A 49 -7.13 15.89 -13.85
C GLU A 49 -6.90 15.02 -12.61
N PHE A 50 -7.15 13.71 -12.71
CA PHE A 50 -6.88 12.76 -11.64
C PHE A 50 -5.37 12.68 -11.32
N PHE A 51 -4.53 12.63 -12.35
CA PHE A 51 -3.08 12.56 -12.17
C PHE A 51 -2.51 13.86 -11.59
N GLU A 52 -3.07 15.00 -11.98
CA GLU A 52 -2.75 16.31 -11.41
C GLU A 52 -3.11 16.36 -9.91
N GLU A 53 -4.32 15.94 -9.55
CA GLU A 53 -4.78 15.94 -8.16
C GLU A 53 -3.90 15.05 -7.26
N ILE A 54 -3.58 13.83 -7.68
CA ILE A 54 -2.72 12.93 -6.87
C ILE A 54 -1.29 13.47 -6.78
N GLY A 55 -0.79 14.13 -7.84
CA GLY A 55 0.50 14.79 -7.85
C GLY A 55 0.56 15.94 -6.85
N GLU A 56 -0.47 16.80 -6.85
CA GLU A 56 -0.60 17.91 -5.92
C GLU A 56 -0.69 17.41 -4.47
N LYS A 57 -1.53 16.41 -4.20
CA LYS A 57 -1.64 15.78 -2.88
C LYS A 57 -0.29 15.22 -2.40
N GLY A 58 0.45 14.55 -3.28
CA GLY A 58 1.78 14.03 -2.99
C GLY A 58 2.79 15.13 -2.66
N GLY A 59 2.79 16.21 -3.44
CA GLY A 59 3.62 17.40 -3.20
C GLY A 59 3.31 18.06 -1.87
N ASN A 60 2.03 18.30 -1.59
CA ASN A 60 1.54 18.90 -0.35
C ASN A 60 1.90 18.04 0.88
N ALA A 61 1.77 16.71 0.79
CA ALA A 61 2.17 15.81 1.88
C ALA A 61 3.67 15.94 2.20
N ARG A 62 4.53 15.97 1.17
CA ARG A 62 5.98 16.17 1.33
C ARG A 62 6.31 17.55 1.91
N ALA A 63 5.62 18.59 1.47
CA ALA A 63 5.81 19.95 1.99
C ALA A 63 5.43 20.03 3.48
N ARG A 64 4.29 19.45 3.87
CA ARG A 64 3.85 19.38 5.28
C ARG A 64 4.84 18.61 6.15
N GLN A 65 5.35 17.48 5.68
CA GLN A 65 6.39 16.71 6.39
C GLN A 65 7.65 17.55 6.64
N ARG A 66 8.12 18.30 5.63
CA ARG A 66 9.29 19.19 5.77
C ARG A 66 9.04 20.30 6.79
N ASN A 67 7.87 20.93 6.76
CA ASN A 67 7.52 22.00 7.70
C ASN A 67 7.45 21.49 9.14
N ASN A 68 6.87 20.31 9.36
CA ASN A 68 6.80 19.68 10.69
C ASN A 68 8.20 19.32 11.22
N ASN A 69 9.10 18.83 10.35
CA ASN A 69 10.47 18.54 10.75
C ASN A 69 11.26 19.80 11.13
N ASN A 70 10.99 20.93 10.48
CA ASN A 70 11.62 22.21 10.82
C ASN A 70 11.08 22.77 12.15
N SER A 71 9.78 22.57 12.44
CA SER A 71 9.16 22.99 13.69
C SER A 71 9.61 22.18 14.91
N ASN A 72 10.09 20.94 14.72
CA ASN A 72 10.60 20.08 15.79
C ASN A 72 12.08 20.33 16.12
N ASN A 73 12.74 21.24 15.39
CA ASN A 73 14.16 21.56 15.54
C ASN A 73 14.38 23.04 15.93
N SER A 74 13.35 23.73 16.43
CA SER A 74 13.39 25.11 16.90
C SER A 74 12.82 25.26 18.30
#